data_AF-A0A3L7R9V1-F1
#
_entry.id   AF-A0A3L7R9V1-F1
#
_cell.length_a   1.000
_cell.length_b   1.000
_cell.length_c   1.000
_cell.angle_alpha   90.00
_cell.angle_beta   90.00
_cell.angle_gamma   90.00
#
_symmetry.space_group_name_H-M   'P 1'
#
loop_
_entity.id
_entity.type
_entity.pdbx_description
1 polymer ?
#
loop_
_entity_poly.entity_id
_entity_poly.type
_entity_poly.pdbx_seq_one_letter_code
_entity_poly.pdbx_strand_id
1 'polypeptide(L)'
;MEVPTPQRGQSVEWTPIRAVDVQDYSGEVVSLGVDTHEHYIADGLVTHNCFYGWLEGAAHVYLGPNNATDLWQIKKVNPQSMVHLTEKPVELAVRSMQYSSRPGENVLDLFGGSGSTLIAAQQTGRHAFLMELDPLYSDVIVDRYQRFTGKPAILERTGTSPIPMRAADAK
;
A
#
# COMPACT_ATOMS: atom_id res chain seq x y z
N MET A 1 7.38 -16.13 13.68
CA MET A 1 6.53 -14.99 13.30
C MET A 1 5.80 -14.55 14.55
N GLU A 2 5.74 -13.26 14.85
CA GLU A 2 5.07 -12.72 16.03
C GLU A 2 3.91 -11.83 15.59
N VAL A 3 2.84 -11.77 16.36
CA VAL A 3 1.72 -10.85 16.14
C VAL A 3 1.66 -9.83 17.27
N PRO A 4 1.37 -8.55 16.98
CA PRO A 4 1.15 -7.55 17.99
C PRO A 4 -0.20 -7.78 18.66
N THR A 5 -0.20 -8.07 19.96
CA THR A 5 -1.40 -8.22 20.77
C THR A 5 -1.64 -6.91 21.53
N PRO A 6 -2.75 -6.19 21.27
CA PRO A 6 -3.06 -4.96 22.00
C PRO A 6 -3.25 -5.24 23.49
N GLN A 7 -2.58 -4.48 24.34
CA GLN A 7 -2.79 -4.50 25.79
C GLN A 7 -3.69 -3.34 26.21
N ARG A 8 -4.22 -3.36 27.44
CA ARG A 8 -4.95 -2.19 27.97
C ARG A 8 -4.02 -0.96 27.99
N GLY A 9 -4.41 0.10 27.29
CA GLY A 9 -3.62 1.32 27.14
C GLY A 9 -3.00 1.45 25.75
N GLN A 10 -1.87 2.17 25.63
CA GLN A 10 -1.14 2.37 24.36
C GLN A 10 0.04 1.40 24.19
N SER A 11 0.02 0.26 24.88
CA SER A 11 1.08 -0.74 24.80
C SER A 11 0.68 -1.94 23.94
N VAL A 12 1.68 -2.55 23.32
CA VAL A 12 1.55 -3.74 22.48
C VAL A 12 2.56 -4.77 22.96
N GLU A 13 2.11 -6.02 23.07
CA GLU A 13 2.98 -7.16 23.36
C GLU A 13 3.14 -8.01 22.10
N TRP A 14 4.38 -8.39 21.79
CA TRP A 14 4.67 -9.25 20.64
C TRP A 14 4.56 -10.71 21.08
N THR A 15 3.55 -11.41 20.54
CA THR A 15 3.28 -12.80 20.91
C THR A 15 3.79 -13.73 19.80
N PRO A 16 4.68 -14.69 20.12
CA PRO A 16 5.12 -15.69 19.15
C PRO A 16 3.95 -16.54 18.66
N ILE A 17 3.81 -16.65 17.34
CA ILE A 17 2.92 -17.64 16.72
C ILE A 17 3.57 -19.01 16.90
N ARG A 18 2.98 -19.84 17.77
CA ARG A 18 3.52 -21.16 18.12
C ARG A 18 2.94 -22.30 17.29
N ALA A 19 1.78 -22.08 16.68
CA ALA A 19 1.10 -23.05 15.82
C ALA A 19 0.11 -22.32 14.90
N VAL A 20 -0.19 -22.94 13.76
CA VAL A 20 -1.32 -22.57 12.91
C VAL A 20 -2.37 -23.66 13.14
N ASP A 21 -3.55 -23.26 13.60
CA ASP A 21 -4.69 -24.17 13.71
C ASP A 21 -5.56 -24.02 12.46
N VAL A 22 -5.96 -25.13 11.88
CA VAL A 22 -6.81 -25.18 10.69
C VAL A 22 -8.10 -25.88 11.11
N GLN A 23 -9.20 -25.15 11.04
CA GLN A 23 -10.52 -25.66 11.40
C GLN A 23 -11.40 -25.69 10.17
N ASP A 24 -12.15 -26.78 10.01
CA ASP A 24 -13.18 -26.87 8.98
C ASP A 24 -14.32 -25.89 9.31
N TYR A 25 -14.62 -25.00 8.38
CA TYR A 25 -15.74 -24.07 8.48
C TYR A 25 -16.92 -24.59 7.65
N SER A 26 -18.07 -24.78 8.28
CA SER A 26 -19.30 -25.31 7.67
C SER A 26 -20.44 -24.29 7.61
N GLY A 27 -20.12 -22.99 7.60
CA GLY A 27 -21.09 -21.91 7.38
C GLY A 27 -21.19 -21.47 5.93
N GLU A 28 -22.09 -20.55 5.65
CA GLU A 28 -22.19 -19.89 4.34
C GLU A 28 -20.95 -19.01 4.13
N VAL A 29 -20.05 -19.46 3.24
CA VAL A 29 -18.91 -18.65 2.79
C VAL A 29 -19.37 -17.87 1.57
N VAL A 30 -19.66 -16.59 1.76
CA VAL A 30 -19.86 -15.67 0.64
C VAL A 30 -18.48 -15.34 0.06
N SER A 31 -18.04 -16.17 -0.89
CA SER A 31 -16.89 -15.81 -1.72
C SER A 31 -17.35 -14.74 -2.69
N LEU A 32 -16.67 -13.59 -2.69
CA LEU A 32 -16.77 -12.64 -3.80
C LEU A 32 -16.15 -13.35 -5.01
N GLY A 33 -16.99 -14.07 -5.76
CA GLY A 33 -16.64 -14.59 -7.08
C GLY A 33 -16.32 -13.41 -7.98
N VAL A 34 -15.04 -13.04 -8.00
CA VAL A 34 -14.53 -11.96 -8.82
C VAL A 34 -14.02 -12.56 -10.11
N ASP A 35 -14.49 -12.02 -11.23
CA ASP A 35 -13.94 -12.37 -12.53
C ASP A 35 -12.43 -12.16 -12.49
N THR A 36 -11.69 -13.09 -13.10
CA THR A 36 -10.21 -13.21 -13.02
C THR A 36 -9.47 -11.94 -13.44
N HIS A 37 -10.16 -10.94 -13.97
CA HIS A 37 -9.64 -9.73 -14.62
C HIS A 37 -9.98 -8.43 -13.88
N GLU A 38 -10.64 -8.49 -12.72
CA GLU A 38 -11.01 -7.29 -11.96
C GLU A 38 -10.23 -7.19 -10.63
N HIS A 39 -10.07 -5.96 -10.11
CA HIS A 39 -9.55 -5.66 -8.78
C HIS A 39 -10.60 -4.87 -8.02
N TYR A 40 -10.81 -5.23 -6.77
CA TYR A 40 -11.75 -4.60 -5.87
C TYR A 40 -10.96 -4.05 -4.68
N ILE A 41 -11.22 -2.80 -4.30
CA ILE A 41 -11.00 -2.37 -2.92
C ILE A 41 -12.29 -2.67 -2.21
N ALA A 42 -12.34 -3.81 -1.52
CA ALA A 42 -13.32 -4.00 -0.47
C ALA A 42 -12.80 -3.20 0.74
N ASP A 43 -13.56 -2.21 1.17
CA ASP A 43 -13.46 -1.69 2.53
C ASP A 43 -13.91 -2.81 3.47
N GLY A 44 -12.96 -3.67 3.84
CA GLY A 44 -13.17 -4.83 4.71
C GLY A 44 -13.08 -6.19 4.00
N LEU A 45 -12.02 -6.94 4.38
CA LEU A 45 -11.88 -8.39 4.29
C LEU A 45 -11.80 -9.01 2.87
N VAL A 46 -10.57 -9.20 2.39
CA VAL A 46 -9.94 -10.55 2.20
C VAL A 46 -8.71 -10.53 1.29
N THR A 47 -8.36 -9.46 0.56
CA THR A 47 -7.08 -9.49 -0.20
C THR A 47 -6.17 -8.26 -0.11
N HIS A 48 -6.67 -7.03 0.07
CA HIS A 48 -5.84 -5.83 0.24
C HIS A 48 -6.62 -4.81 1.08
N ASN A 49 -6.31 -4.69 2.37
CA ASN A 49 -6.99 -3.74 3.25
C ASN A 49 -6.27 -2.39 3.22
N CYS A 50 -6.96 -1.32 2.84
CA CYS A 50 -6.53 0.05 3.13
C CYS A 50 -7.30 0.52 4.36
N PHE A 51 -6.58 0.75 5.47
CA PHE A 51 -7.19 1.31 6.67
C PHE A 51 -7.07 2.84 6.65
N TYR A 52 -8.19 3.51 6.85
CA TYR A 52 -8.22 4.95 7.09
C TYR A 52 -8.28 5.19 8.59
N GLY A 53 -7.29 5.91 9.12
CA GLY A 53 -7.16 6.19 10.54
C GLY A 53 -7.14 7.69 10.80
N TRP A 54 -7.82 8.11 11.87
CA TRP A 54 -7.79 9.48 12.38
C TRP A 54 -7.30 9.49 13.82
N LEU A 55 -6.74 10.62 14.24
CA LEU A 55 -6.43 10.84 15.65
C LEU A 55 -7.72 10.77 16.47
N GLU A 56 -7.62 10.27 17.70
CA GLU A 56 -8.75 10.21 18.62
C GLU A 56 -9.37 11.61 18.80
N GLY A 57 -10.68 11.73 18.58
CA GLY A 57 -11.41 12.99 18.64
C GLY A 57 -11.30 13.89 17.40
N ALA A 58 -10.52 13.51 16.37
CA ALA A 58 -10.46 14.25 15.12
C ALA A 58 -11.64 13.91 14.20
N ALA A 59 -12.10 14.90 13.44
CA ALA A 59 -13.17 14.70 12.46
C ALA A 59 -12.69 13.87 11.26
N HIS A 60 -13.57 13.00 10.78
CA HIS A 60 -13.32 12.22 9.57
C HIS A 60 -13.64 13.12 8.38
N VAL A 61 -12.79 13.09 7.36
CA VAL A 61 -12.96 13.96 6.19
C VAL A 61 -12.92 13.13 4.92
N TYR A 62 -14.02 13.14 4.19
CA TYR A 62 -14.10 12.65 2.82
C TYR A 62 -13.91 13.81 1.85
N LEU A 63 -13.02 13.63 0.87
CA LEU A 63 -12.61 14.65 -0.09
C LEU A 63 -12.93 14.27 -1.54
N GLY A 64 -13.57 13.12 -1.75
CA GLY A 64 -14.02 12.69 -3.07
C GLY A 64 -15.33 13.36 -3.50
N PRO A 65 -15.81 13.07 -4.72
CA PRO A 65 -17.04 13.65 -5.24
C PRO A 65 -18.27 13.12 -4.49
N ASN A 66 -19.31 13.96 -4.37
CA ASN A 66 -20.54 13.62 -3.65
C ASN A 66 -21.29 12.39 -4.20
N ASN A 67 -21.03 12.01 -5.45
CA ASN A 67 -21.63 10.88 -6.15
C ASN A 67 -20.62 9.76 -6.44
N ALA A 68 -19.54 9.67 -5.66
CA ALA A 68 -18.59 8.57 -5.81
C ALA A 68 -19.26 7.21 -5.59
N THR A 69 -18.92 6.26 -6.46
CA THR A 69 -19.29 4.86 -6.28
C THR A 69 -18.25 4.13 -5.42
N ASP A 70 -18.69 3.07 -4.76
CA ASP A 70 -17.86 2.12 -4.02
C ASP A 70 -17.15 1.12 -4.95
N LEU A 71 -17.68 0.89 -6.15
CA LEU A 71 -17.02 0.12 -7.21
C LEU A 71 -16.16 1.02 -8.11
N TRP A 72 -14.86 0.74 -8.18
CA TRP A 72 -13.92 1.44 -9.07
C TRP A 72 -13.43 0.53 -10.20
N GLN A 73 -13.73 0.91 -11.44
CA GLN A 73 -13.22 0.22 -12.62
C GLN A 73 -11.83 0.77 -13.00
N ILE A 74 -10.77 0.06 -12.59
CA ILE A 74 -9.38 0.41 -12.90
C ILE A 74 -8.70 -0.78 -13.58
N LYS A 75 -8.07 -0.53 -14.73
CA LYS A 75 -7.39 -1.57 -15.50
C LYS A 75 -6.17 -2.11 -14.75
N LYS A 76 -5.94 -3.42 -14.85
CA LYS A 76 -4.72 -4.06 -14.34
C LYS A 76 -3.48 -3.50 -15.04
N VAL A 77 -2.35 -3.50 -14.34
CA VAL A 77 -1.05 -3.29 -14.98
C VAL A 77 -0.84 -4.44 -15.96
N ASN A 78 -0.39 -4.11 -17.17
CA ASN A 78 -0.09 -5.12 -18.17
C ASN A 78 1.00 -6.06 -17.62
N PRO A 79 0.81 -7.40 -17.61
CA PRO A 79 1.79 -8.33 -17.08
C PRO A 79 3.19 -8.20 -17.68
N GLN A 80 3.29 -7.85 -18.97
CA GLN A 80 4.57 -7.66 -19.64
C GLN A 80 5.29 -6.36 -19.22
N SER A 81 4.59 -5.41 -18.61
CA SER A 81 5.15 -4.16 -18.09
C SER A 81 5.30 -4.17 -16.57
N MET A 82 4.96 -5.26 -15.89
CA MET A 82 5.05 -5.34 -14.44
C MET A 82 6.51 -5.40 -14.00
N VAL A 83 6.85 -4.58 -13.01
CA VAL A 83 8.15 -4.65 -12.32
C VAL A 83 8.07 -5.66 -11.17
N HIS A 84 6.87 -6.09 -10.79
CA HIS A 84 6.59 -6.98 -9.67
C HIS A 84 5.42 -7.93 -9.95
N LEU A 85 5.46 -9.16 -9.42
CA LEU A 85 4.49 -10.22 -9.71
C LEU A 85 3.03 -9.84 -9.40
N THR A 86 2.82 -8.98 -8.40
CA THR A 86 1.49 -8.53 -7.94
C THR A 86 1.29 -7.01 -8.00
N GLU A 87 1.99 -6.34 -8.92
CA GLU A 87 1.93 -4.88 -9.06
C GLU A 87 0.49 -4.35 -9.17
N LYS A 88 0.15 -3.41 -8.29
CA LYS A 88 -1.15 -2.74 -8.31
C LYS A 88 -1.07 -1.47 -9.14
N PRO A 89 -2.11 -1.14 -9.93
CA PRO A 89 -2.17 0.12 -10.66
C PRO A 89 -2.00 1.31 -9.71
N VAL A 90 -1.09 2.23 -10.04
CA VAL A 90 -0.83 3.43 -9.23
C VAL A 90 -2.10 4.29 -9.09
N GLU A 91 -2.95 4.31 -10.12
CA GLU A 91 -4.23 5.04 -10.11
C GLU A 91 -5.13 4.65 -8.92
N LEU A 92 -5.09 3.39 -8.50
CA LEU A 92 -5.87 2.90 -7.38
C LEU A 92 -5.48 3.64 -6.09
N ALA A 93 -4.19 3.71 -5.81
CA ALA A 93 -3.67 4.41 -4.65
C ALA A 93 -3.84 5.94 -4.76
N VAL A 94 -3.69 6.51 -5.97
CA VAL A 94 -3.95 7.95 -6.22
C VAL A 94 -5.38 8.31 -5.84
N ARG A 95 -6.36 7.54 -6.30
CA ARG A 95 -7.78 7.78 -6.04
C ARG A 95 -8.09 7.68 -4.54
N SER A 96 -7.64 6.62 -3.89
CA SER A 96 -7.81 6.43 -2.43
C SER A 96 -7.23 7.61 -1.63
N MET A 97 -6.02 8.06 -1.96
CA MET A 97 -5.38 9.19 -1.28
C MET A 97 -6.12 10.50 -1.52
N GLN A 98 -6.58 10.76 -2.76
CA GLN A 98 -7.32 11.98 -3.08
C GLN A 98 -8.64 12.07 -2.33
N TYR A 99 -9.30 10.93 -2.08
CA TYR A 99 -10.58 10.91 -1.39
C TYR A 99 -10.48 10.96 0.13
N SER A 100 -9.30 10.68 0.69
CA SER A 100 -9.15 10.40 2.12
C SER A 100 -8.08 11.23 2.82
N SER A 101 -7.28 12.00 2.09
CA SER A 101 -6.25 12.89 2.65
C SER A 101 -6.02 14.13 1.80
N ARG A 102 -5.35 15.13 2.35
CA ARG A 102 -4.94 16.36 1.65
C ARG A 102 -3.46 16.29 1.24
N PRO A 103 -3.02 17.05 0.22
CA PRO A 103 -1.59 17.27 -0.01
C PRO A 103 -0.88 17.72 1.28
N GLY A 104 0.32 17.20 1.51
CA GLY A 104 1.14 17.43 2.70
C GLY A 104 0.86 16.46 3.87
N GLU A 105 -0.22 15.68 3.83
CA GLU A 105 -0.51 14.68 4.85
C GLU A 105 0.30 13.39 4.65
N ASN A 106 0.40 12.60 5.73
CA ASN A 106 1.19 11.38 5.77
C ASN A 106 0.37 10.17 5.32
N VAL A 107 1.01 9.26 4.60
CA VAL A 107 0.48 7.96 4.19
C VAL A 107 1.43 6.87 4.68
N LEU A 108 0.88 5.86 5.35
CA LEU A 108 1.62 4.71 5.85
C LEU A 108 1.22 3.47 5.06
N ASP A 109 2.21 2.72 4.58
CA ASP A 109 2.02 1.44 3.91
C ASP A 109 3.00 0.42 4.46
N LEU A 110 2.48 -0.60 5.12
CA LEU A 110 3.29 -1.60 5.81
C LEU A 110 3.67 -2.79 4.91
N PHE A 111 3.21 -2.77 3.65
CA PHE A 111 3.38 -3.84 2.68
C PHE A 111 3.75 -3.22 1.31
N GLY A 112 4.88 -2.54 1.29
CA GLY A 112 5.29 -1.67 0.18
C GLY A 112 5.33 -2.35 -1.19
N GLY A 113 5.69 -3.64 -1.24
CA GLY A 113 5.69 -4.46 -2.44
C GLY A 113 6.40 -3.80 -3.63
N SER A 114 5.62 -3.41 -4.64
CA SER A 114 6.16 -2.73 -5.85
C SER A 114 6.35 -1.22 -5.71
N GLY A 115 5.97 -0.62 -4.58
CA GLY A 115 6.10 0.81 -4.32
C GLY A 115 5.00 1.69 -4.94
N SER A 116 3.89 1.11 -5.41
CA SER A 116 2.80 1.88 -6.04
C SER A 116 2.24 3.00 -5.13
N THR A 117 2.17 2.76 -3.82
CA THR A 117 1.75 3.76 -2.83
C THR A 117 2.73 4.94 -2.77
N LEU A 118 4.04 4.68 -2.80
CA LEU A 118 5.07 5.73 -2.80
C LEU A 118 4.97 6.60 -4.06
N ILE A 119 4.77 5.98 -5.23
CA ILE A 119 4.59 6.73 -6.49
C ILE A 119 3.30 7.56 -6.45
N ALA A 120 2.19 7.00 -5.97
CA ALA A 120 0.93 7.71 -5.83
C ALA A 120 1.05 8.91 -4.88
N ALA A 121 1.69 8.73 -3.72
CA ALA A 121 1.96 9.80 -2.76
C ALA A 121 2.80 10.91 -3.40
N GLN A 122 3.85 10.55 -4.15
CA GLN A 122 4.68 11.51 -4.87
C GLN A 122 3.91 12.29 -5.95
N GLN A 123 3.00 11.64 -6.69
CA GLN A 123 2.15 12.27 -7.70
C GLN A 123 1.12 13.23 -7.09
N THR A 124 0.63 12.88 -5.90
CA THR A 124 -0.45 13.60 -5.23
C THR A 124 0.06 14.58 -4.18
N GLY A 125 1.37 14.63 -3.92
CA GLY A 125 1.98 15.54 -2.96
C GLY A 125 1.74 15.16 -1.50
N ARG A 126 1.68 13.86 -1.17
CA ARG A 126 1.63 13.34 0.21
C ARG A 126 3.01 12.83 0.63
N HIS A 127 3.23 12.71 1.93
CA HIS A 127 4.45 12.12 2.49
C HIS A 127 4.22 10.62 2.73
N ALA A 128 4.94 9.75 2.02
CA ALA A 128 4.77 8.31 2.14
C ALA A 128 5.83 7.70 3.06
N PHE A 129 5.40 6.82 3.97
CA PHE A 129 6.24 5.99 4.83
C PHE A 129 5.92 4.53 4.51
N LEU A 130 6.90 3.80 3.99
CA LEU A 130 6.74 2.42 3.55
C LEU A 130 7.57 1.48 4.42
N MET A 131 7.04 0.28 4.68
CA MET A 131 7.80 -0.88 5.15
C MET A 131 7.69 -2.01 4.13
N GLU A 132 8.79 -2.71 3.91
CA GLU A 132 8.86 -3.92 3.08
C GLU A 132 9.81 -4.91 3.75
N LEU A 133 9.40 -6.17 3.82
CA LEU A 133 10.15 -7.22 4.51
C LEU A 133 11.21 -7.83 3.60
N ASP A 134 10.91 -7.98 2.31
CA ASP A 134 11.83 -8.56 1.34
C ASP A 134 12.85 -7.50 0.86
N PRO A 135 14.16 -7.71 1.09
CA PRO A 135 15.18 -6.76 0.63
C PRO A 135 15.18 -6.55 -0.90
N LEU A 136 14.85 -7.58 -1.69
CA LEU A 136 14.80 -7.45 -3.15
C LEU A 136 13.66 -6.53 -3.59
N TYR A 137 12.52 -6.59 -2.92
CA TYR A 137 11.41 -5.67 -3.19
C TYR A 137 11.69 -4.27 -2.65
N SER A 138 12.41 -4.14 -1.54
CA SER A 138 12.93 -2.84 -1.09
C SER A 138 13.80 -2.18 -2.18
N ASP A 139 14.67 -2.94 -2.83
CA ASP A 139 15.50 -2.44 -3.94
C ASP A 139 14.66 -2.03 -5.16
N VAL A 140 13.61 -2.81 -5.49
CA VAL A 140 12.66 -2.48 -6.56
C VAL A 140 11.95 -1.15 -6.28
N ILE A 141 11.47 -0.94 -5.05
CA ILE A 141 10.81 0.31 -4.63
C ILE A 141 11.75 1.50 -4.81
N VAL A 142 12.98 1.37 -4.32
CA VAL A 142 14.01 2.41 -4.41
C VAL A 142 14.31 2.76 -5.87
N ASP A 143 14.64 1.76 -6.69
CA ASP A 143 14.98 1.97 -8.10
C ASP A 143 13.79 2.59 -8.87
N ARG A 144 12.57 2.10 -8.64
CA ARG A 144 11.35 2.64 -9.26
C ARG A 144 11.11 4.10 -8.86
N TYR A 145 11.26 4.45 -7.58
CA TYR A 145 11.11 5.82 -7.12
C TYR A 145 12.15 6.76 -7.73
N GLN A 146 13.41 6.32 -7.76
CA GLN A 146 14.51 7.07 -8.35
C GLN A 146 14.27 7.35 -9.83
N ARG A 147 13.87 6.34 -10.61
CA ARG A 147 13.52 6.48 -12.02
C ARG A 147 12.31 7.39 -12.25
N PHE A 148 11.29 7.28 -11.39
CA PHE A 148 10.09 8.10 -11.50
C PHE A 148 10.34 9.58 -11.21
N THR A 149 11.17 9.90 -10.21
CA THR A 149 11.39 11.27 -9.75
C THR A 149 12.63 11.95 -10.30
N GLY A 150 13.58 11.16 -10.82
CA GLY A 150 14.93 11.64 -11.15
C GLY A 150 15.76 12.03 -9.93
N LYS A 151 15.31 11.70 -8.70
CA LYS A 151 16.00 12.02 -7.45
C LYS A 151 16.63 10.77 -6.85
N PRO A 152 17.87 10.84 -6.34
CA PRO A 152 18.47 9.71 -5.63
C PRO A 152 17.74 9.48 -4.30
N ALA A 153 17.45 8.21 -4.00
CA ALA A 153 17.07 7.78 -2.67
C ALA A 153 18.31 7.84 -1.78
N ILE A 154 18.17 8.26 -0.53
CA ILE A 154 19.29 8.41 0.39
C ILE A 154 19.08 7.49 1.59
N LEU A 155 20.05 6.64 1.88
CA LEU A 155 20.09 5.92 3.14
C LEU A 155 20.39 6.91 4.26
N GLU A 156 19.46 7.07 5.20
CA GLU A 156 19.61 7.99 6.34
C GLU A 156 20.93 7.75 7.11
N ARG A 157 21.27 6.47 7.36
CA ARG A 157 22.46 6.09 8.14
C ARG A 157 23.79 6.50 7.48
N THR A 158 23.87 6.50 6.14
CA THR A 158 25.13 6.72 5.42
C THR A 158 25.16 8.02 4.62
N GLY A 159 24.00 8.65 4.39
CA GLY A 159 23.88 9.82 3.52
C GLY A 159 24.12 9.52 2.04
N THR A 160 24.17 8.25 1.63
CA THR A 160 24.47 7.82 0.27
C THR A 160 23.29 7.09 -0.35
N SER A 161 23.19 7.11 -1.69
CA SER A 161 22.22 6.25 -2.38
C SER A 161 22.70 4.80 -2.42
N PRO A 162 21.88 3.82 -2.00
CA PRO A 162 22.25 2.41 -2.03
C PRO A 162 22.23 1.83 -3.45
N ILE A 163 21.44 2.44 -4.35
CA ILE A 163 21.23 1.95 -5.71
C ILE A 163 21.61 3.08 -6.67
N PRO A 164 22.62 2.88 -7.54
CA PRO A 164 22.97 3.87 -8.55
C PRO A 164 21.76 4.31 -9.36
N MET A 165 21.64 5.61 -9.61
CA MET A 165 20.60 6.16 -10.48
C MET A 165 20.70 5.52 -11.86
N ARG A 166 19.66 4.79 -12.26
CA ARG A 166 19.49 4.31 -13.64
C ARG A 166 18.83 5.40 -14.48
N ALA A 167 19.03 5.36 -15.79
CA ALA A 167 18.36 6.26 -16.71
C ALA A 167 16.84 6.18 -16.47
N ALA A 168 16.17 7.34 -16.49
CA ALA A 168 14.71 7.38 -16.37
C ALA A 168 14.08 6.55 -17.50
N ASP A 169 13.02 5.82 -17.18
CA ASP A 169 12.23 5.13 -18.20
C ASP A 169 11.67 6.20 -19.15
N ALA A 170 11.97 6.09 -20.44
CA ALA A 170 11.49 7.03 -21.45
C ALA A 170 9.95 6.99 -21.44
N LYS A 171 9.34 8.13 -21.09
CA LYS A 171 7.90 8.27 -20.92
C LYS A 171 7.18 8.45 -22.25
#